data_AF-A0A6J4VFQ4-F1
#
_entry.id   AF-A0A6J4VFQ4-F1
#
_cell.length_a   1.000
_cell.length_b   1.000
_cell.length_c   1.000
_cell.angle_alpha   90.00
_cell.angle_beta   90.00
_cell.angle_gamma   90.00
#
_symmetry.space_group_name_H-M   'P 1'
#
loop_
_entity.id
_entity.type
_entity.pdbx_description
1 polymer ?
#
loop_
_entity_poly.entity_id
_entity_poly.type
_entity_poly.pdbx_seq_one_letter_code
_entity_poly.pdbx_strand_id
1 'polypeptide(L)' 'YPNAHWDVTDVIAAPDRGAVQFVIREYSARQGREMISEQVAMIRVTGGKIVSIVGYYDASEFQRVFWDATP' A
#
# COMPACT_ATOMS: atom_id res chain seq x y z
N TYR A 1 8.94 5.31 7.04
CA TYR A 1 7.75 4.64 7.58
C TYR A 1 8.11 3.32 8.27
N PRO A 2 9.06 3.28 9.24
CA PRO A 2 9.38 2.04 9.94
C PRO A 2 8.22 1.56 10.85
N ASN A 3 7.30 2.47 11.22
CA ASN A 3 6.14 2.17 12.06
C ASN A 3 4.83 2.09 11.24
N ALA A 4 4.92 2.04 9.91
CA ALA A 4 3.72 1.95 9.08
C ALA A 4 3.12 0.55 9.12
N HIS A 5 1.81 0.50 9.29
CA HIS A 5 1.01 -0.71 9.27
C HIS A 5 0.29 -0.86 7.94
N TRP A 6 0.16 -2.08 7.47
CA TRP A 6 -0.45 -2.43 6.19
C TRP A 6 -1.72 -3.22 6.47
N ASP A 7 -2.87 -2.63 6.22
CA ASP A 7 -4.17 -3.25 6.43
C ASP A 7 -4.76 -3.67 5.09
N VAL A 8 -4.89 -4.98 4.85
CA VAL A 8 -5.58 -5.51 3.68
C VAL A 8 -7.08 -5.28 3.85
N THR A 9 -7.69 -4.58 2.89
CA THR A 9 -9.12 -4.27 2.91
C THR A 9 -9.92 -5.18 2.00
N ASP A 10 -9.33 -5.62 0.88
CA ASP A 10 -9.99 -6.52 -0.07
C ASP A 10 -8.99 -7.34 -0.88
N VAL A 11 -9.44 -8.50 -1.36
CA VAL A 11 -8.68 -9.40 -2.22
C VAL A 11 -9.60 -9.99 -3.30
N ILE A 12 -9.28 -9.70 -4.56
CA ILE A 12 -9.89 -10.35 -5.73
C ILE A 12 -8.86 -11.27 -6.35
N ALA A 13 -9.10 -12.58 -6.30
CA ALA A 13 -8.14 -13.59 -6.77
C ALA A 13 -8.70 -14.47 -7.90
N ALA A 14 -7.82 -14.81 -8.83
CA ALA A 14 -7.98 -15.83 -9.87
C ALA A 14 -6.77 -16.80 -9.78
N PRO A 15 -6.78 -17.94 -10.49
CA PRO A 15 -5.73 -18.96 -10.35
C PRO A 15 -4.29 -18.47 -10.62
N ASP A 16 -4.13 -17.48 -11.50
CA ASP A 16 -2.84 -16.98 -11.97
C ASP A 16 -2.55 -15.53 -11.54
N ARG A 17 -3.46 -14.87 -10.81
CA ARG A 17 -3.33 -13.48 -10.41
C ARG A 17 -4.22 -13.09 -9.23
N GLY A 18 -3.81 -12.07 -8.50
CA GLY A 18 -4.63 -11.43 -7.48
C GLY A 18 -4.51 -9.91 -7.55
N ALA A 19 -5.58 -9.23 -7.17
CA ALA A 19 -5.57 -7.82 -6.81
C ALA A 19 -5.78 -7.73 -5.30
N VAL A 20 -4.86 -7.08 -4.59
CA VAL A 20 -4.94 -6.85 -3.15
C VAL A 20 -5.09 -5.36 -2.95
N GLN A 21 -6.21 -4.93 -2.39
CA GLN A 21 -6.38 -3.57 -1.91
C GLN A 21 -5.96 -3.50 -0.46
N PHE A 22 -5.13 -2.51 -0.13
CA PHE A 22 -4.62 -2.32 1.22
C PHE A 22 -4.39 -0.85 1.52
N VAL A 23 -4.33 -0.54 2.81
CA VAL A 23 -4.06 0.80 3.31
C VAL A 23 -2.75 0.79 4.07
N ILE A 24 -1.87 1.74 3.78
CA ILE A 24 -0.72 2.05 4.61
C ILE A 24 -1.14 3.12 5.61
N ARG A 25 -0.97 2.83 6.90
CA ARG A 25 -1.26 3.75 8.01
C ARG A 25 -0.02 4.01 8.84
N GLU A 26 0.26 5.26 9.16
CA GLU A 26 1.30 5.62 10.13
C GLU A 26 0.84 6.83 10.94
N TYR A 27 0.90 6.74 12.27
CA TYR A 27 0.60 7.91 13.11
C TYR A 27 1.79 8.88 13.11
N SER A 28 1.57 10.12 12.66
CA SER A 28 2.56 11.17 12.73
C SER A 28 2.41 11.96 14.03
N ALA A 29 3.30 11.71 14.99
CA ALA A 29 3.36 12.48 16.23
C ALA A 29 3.59 13.98 15.97
N ARG A 30 4.30 14.33 14.89
CA ARG A 30 4.55 15.72 14.47
C ARG A 30 3.27 16.42 14.00
N GLN A 31 2.47 15.74 13.17
CA GLN A 31 1.24 16.33 12.62
C GLN A 31 0.03 16.11 13.55
N GLY A 32 0.16 15.29 14.59
CA GLY A 32 -0.92 14.95 15.50
C GLY A 32 -2.08 14.20 14.81
N ARG A 33 -1.79 13.48 13.72
CA ARG A 33 -2.80 12.77 12.93
C ARG A 33 -2.26 11.49 12.30
N GLU A 34 -3.19 10.62 11.93
CA GLU A 34 -2.90 9.45 11.12
C GLU A 34 -2.64 9.86 9.66
N MET A 35 -1.53 9.38 9.11
CA MET A 35 -1.19 9.46 7.70
C MET A 35 -1.66 8.17 7.04
N ILE A 36 -2.44 8.28 5.97
CA ILE A 36 -3.10 7.16 5.31
C ILE A 36 -2.79 7.23 3.82
N SER A 37 -2.51 6.08 3.21
CA SER A 37 -2.46 5.93 1.75
C SER A 37 -3.15 4.63 1.34
N GLU A 38 -4.17 4.75 0.50
CA GLU A 38 -4.81 3.60 -0.14
C GLU A 38 -3.98 3.14 -1.35
N GLN A 39 -3.82 1.83 -1.49
CA GLN A 39 -3.02 1.23 -2.55
C GLN A 39 -3.67 -0.05 -3.08
N VAL A 40 -3.29 -0.42 -4.31
CA VAL A 40 -3.65 -1.71 -4.90
C VAL A 40 -2.38 -2.39 -5.41
N ALA A 41 -2.17 -3.65 -5.06
CA ALA A 41 -1.12 -4.49 -5.62
C ALA A 41 -1.72 -5.54 -6.55
N MET A 42 -1.21 -5.60 -7.78
CA MET A 42 -1.47 -6.68 -8.73
C MET A 42 -0.37 -7.72 -8.63
N ILE A 43 -0.73 -8.94 -8.28
CA ILE A 43 0.17 -10.08 -8.09
C ILE A 43 -0.07 -11.08 -9.21
N ARG A 44 1.01 -11.59 -9.84
CA ARG A 44 0.94 -12.73 -10.77
C ARG A 44 1.57 -13.96 -10.15
N VAL A 45 0.94 -15.12 -10.37
CA VAL A 45 1.36 -16.43 -9.83
C VAL A 45 1.53 -17.43 -10.97
N THR A 46 2.61 -18.20 -10.95
CA THR A 46 2.80 -19.36 -11.82
C THR A 46 3.40 -20.52 -11.03
N GLY A 47 2.90 -21.74 -11.24
CA GLY A 47 3.37 -22.92 -10.50
C GLY A 47 3.32 -22.75 -8.97
N GLY A 48 2.31 -22.03 -8.45
CA GLY A 48 2.18 -21.73 -7.01
C GLY A 48 3.18 -20.69 -6.47
N LYS A 49 3.98 -20.04 -7.32
CA LYS A 49 4.95 -19.01 -6.93
C LYS A 49 4.56 -17.64 -7.46
N ILE A 50 4.75 -16.60 -6.65
CA ILE A 50 4.63 -15.22 -7.10
C ILE A 50 5.76 -14.94 -8.09
N VAL A 51 5.42 -14.42 -9.26
CA VAL A 51 6.39 -14.04 -10.31
C VAL A 51 6.41 -12.55 -10.63
N SER A 52 5.41 -11.80 -10.18
CA SER A 52 5.36 -10.35 -10.36
C SER A 52 4.48 -9.74 -9.28
N ILE A 53 4.86 -8.55 -8.82
CA ILE A 53 4.04 -7.66 -8.01
C ILE A 53 4.16 -6.27 -8.61
N VAL A 54 3.03 -5.62 -8.89
CA VAL A 54 2.96 -4.23 -9.36
C VAL A 54 2.02 -3.47 -8.45
N GLY A 55 2.54 -2.43 -7.79
CA GLY A 55 1.75 -1.55 -6.93
C GLY A 55 1.25 -0.32 -7.68
N TYR A 56 0.04 0.11 -7.37
CA TYR A 56 -0.58 1.34 -7.84
C TYR A 56 -1.03 2.15 -6.62
N TYR A 57 -0.67 3.43 -6.63
CA TYR A 57 -1.05 4.41 -5.62
C TYR A 57 -0.92 5.81 -6.21
N ASP A 58 -1.60 6.80 -5.62
CA ASP A 58 -1.38 8.20 -5.98
C ASP A 58 -0.05 8.67 -5.36
N ALA A 59 0.98 8.77 -6.20
CA ALA A 59 2.30 9.20 -5.76
C ALA A 59 2.33 10.65 -5.26
N SER A 60 1.47 11.52 -5.80
CA SER A 60 1.40 12.92 -5.40
C SER A 60 0.74 13.07 -4.03
N GLU A 61 -0.34 12.33 -3.78
CA GLU A 61 -0.95 12.25 -2.46
C GLU A 61 0.03 11.65 -1.45
N PHE A 62 0.64 10.53 -1.80
CA PHE A 62 1.60 9.86 -0.93
C PHE A 62 2.74 10.80 -0.54
N GLN A 63 3.33 11.51 -1.50
CA GLN A 63 4.39 12.48 -1.22
C GLN A 63 3.91 13.59 -0.27
N ARG A 64 2.74 14.19 -0.54
CA ARG A 64 2.18 15.25 0.30
C ARG A 64 1.90 14.76 1.73
N VAL A 65 1.46 13.52 1.89
CA VAL A 65 1.05 12.96 3.17
C VAL A 65 2.24 12.45 3.98
N PHE A 66 3.19 11.76 3.34
CA PHE A 66 4.27 11.03 4.01
C PHE A 66 5.66 11.70 3.89
N TRP A 67 5.94 12.45 2.82
CA TRP A 67 7.28 13.04 2.56
C TRP A 67 7.35 14.53 2.87
N ASP A 68 6.42 15.35 2.36
CA ASP A 68 6.35 16.79 2.66
C ASP A 68 5.96 17.05 4.14
N ALA A 69 5.57 15.98 4.84
CA ALA A 69 5.45 15.90 6.29
C ALA A 69 6.80 15.90 7.04
N THR A 70 7.92 15.79 6.33
CA THR A 70 9.30 15.71 6.85
C THR A 70 10.03 17.01 6.51
N PRO A 71 10.77 17.65 7.44
CA PRO A 71 11.44 18.93 7.17
C PRO A 71 12.55 18.81 6.13
#